data_AF-A0A939A2N3-F1
#
_entry.id   AF-A0A939A2N3-F1
#
_cell.length_a   1.000
_cell.length_b   1.000
_cell.length_c   1.000
_cell.angle_alpha   90.00
_cell.angle_beta   90.00
_cell.angle_gamma   90.00
#
_symmetry.space_group_name_H-M   'P 1'
#
loop_
_entity.id
_entity.type
_entity.pdbx_description
1 polymer ?
#
loop_
_entity_poly.entity_id
_entity_poly.type
_entity_poly.pdbx_seq_one_letter_code
_entity_poly.pdbx_strand_id
1 'polypeptide(L)'
;MASIALSQLNTTGSELFQDSESFLNDLNNVDSITIYGGDSDVSDVGNNLDPLLAYGIKGQEFGLLAFGASLTAHIVKSYSDADAFL
;
A
#
# COMPACT_ATOMS: atom_id res chain seq x y z
N MET A 1 -16.30 -1.47 -9.20
CA MET A 1 -15.55 -2.64 -8.68
C MET A 1 -15.70 -3.76 -9.69
N ALA A 2 -14.59 -4.28 -10.22
CA ALA A 2 -14.63 -5.45 -11.08
C ALA A 2 -14.81 -6.70 -10.20
N SER A 3 -15.82 -7.53 -10.48
CA SER A 3 -16.06 -8.79 -9.77
C SER A 3 -15.53 -9.93 -10.64
N ILE A 4 -14.59 -10.69 -10.12
CA ILE A 4 -14.06 -11.90 -10.75
C ILE A 4 -14.58 -13.10 -9.97
N ALA A 5 -15.13 -14.10 -10.68
CA ALA A 5 -15.54 -15.34 -10.05
C ALA A 5 -14.30 -16.18 -9.70
N LEU A 6 -14.04 -16.40 -8.41
CA LEU A 6 -12.90 -17.19 -7.91
C LEU A 6 -12.80 -18.59 -8.53
N SER A 7 -13.94 -19.18 -8.92
CA SER A 7 -14.00 -20.48 -9.61
C SER A 7 -13.38 -20.50 -11.01
N GLN A 8 -13.08 -19.32 -11.58
CA GLN A 8 -12.46 -19.16 -12.89
C GLN A 8 -10.94 -18.93 -12.79
N LEU A 9 -10.38 -18.80 -11.58
CA LEU A 9 -8.94 -18.70 -11.35
C LEU A 9 -8.36 -20.06 -10.98
N ASN A 10 -7.09 -20.29 -11.33
CA ASN A 10 -6.33 -21.40 -10.77
C ASN A 10 -6.21 -21.24 -9.24
N THR A 11 -5.96 -22.33 -8.51
CA THR A 11 -5.94 -22.34 -7.04
C THR A 11 -5.09 -21.19 -6.46
N THR A 12 -3.85 -21.04 -6.93
CA THR A 12 -2.93 -19.97 -6.48
C THR A 12 -3.42 -18.56 -6.82
N GLY A 13 -4.06 -18.38 -7.97
CA GLY A 13 -4.62 -17.09 -8.37
C GLY A 13 -5.82 -16.71 -7.50
N SER A 14 -6.65 -17.68 -7.13
CA SER A 14 -7.82 -17.46 -6.28
C SER A 14 -7.42 -17.00 -4.86
N GLU A 15 -6.33 -17.56 -4.33
CA GLU A 15 -5.73 -17.17 -3.05
C GLU A 15 -5.13 -15.76 -3.13
N LEU A 16 -4.36 -15.45 -4.18
CA LEU A 16 -3.76 -14.13 -4.38
C LEU A 16 -4.82 -13.02 -4.54
N PHE A 17 -5.94 -13.34 -5.20
CA PHE A 17 -7.04 -12.39 -5.38
C PHE A 17 -7.78 -12.11 -4.07
N GLN A 18 -7.99 -13.15 -3.25
CA GLN A 18 -8.53 -12.99 -1.89
C GLN A 18 -7.60 -12.18 -1.00
N ASP A 19 -6.30 -12.48 -1.02
CA ASP A 19 -5.30 -11.77 -0.21
C ASP A 19 -5.19 -10.29 -0.61
N SER A 20 -5.27 -10.00 -1.90
CA SER A 20 -5.27 -8.62 -2.42
C SER A 20 -6.52 -7.83 -2.05
N GLU A 21 -7.70 -8.46 -2.07
CA GLU A 21 -8.95 -7.83 -1.58
C GLU A 21 -8.87 -7.55 -0.08
N SER A 22 -8.35 -8.50 0.72
CA SER A 22 -8.14 -8.29 2.15
C SER A 22 -7.20 -7.12 2.41
N PHE A 23 -6.05 -7.07 1.73
CA PHE A 23 -5.08 -5.99 1.86
C PHE A 23 -5.66 -4.61 1.49
N LEU A 24 -6.44 -4.53 0.39
CA LEU A 24 -7.10 -3.28 0.00
C LEU A 24 -8.19 -2.87 0.98
N ASN A 25 -8.90 -3.83 1.57
CA ASN A 25 -9.91 -3.57 2.58
C ASN A 25 -9.28 -3.08 3.90
N ASP A 26 -8.15 -3.67 4.28
CA ASP A 26 -7.35 -3.22 5.42
C ASP A 26 -6.79 -1.80 5.20
N LEU A 27 -6.42 -1.46 3.95
CA LEU A 27 -5.99 -0.11 3.58
C LEU A 27 -7.13 0.91 3.55
N ASN A 28 -8.35 0.48 3.20
CA ASN A 28 -9.55 1.32 3.23
C ASN A 28 -10.05 1.56 4.66
N ASN A 29 -9.66 0.71 5.61
CA ASN A 29 -9.90 0.91 7.03
C ASN A 29 -8.94 1.98 7.58
N VAL A 30 -9.21 3.24 7.21
CA VAL A 30 -8.41 4.44 7.54
C VAL A 30 -8.24 4.63 9.06
N ASP A 31 -9.16 4.13 9.89
CA ASP A 31 -9.05 4.19 11.36
C ASP A 31 -7.85 3.36 11.92
N SER A 32 -7.33 2.40 11.16
CA SER A 32 -6.14 1.62 11.50
C SER A 32 -4.82 2.28 11.07
N ILE A 33 -4.88 3.22 10.12
CA ILE A 33 -3.69 3.89 9.53
C ILE A 33 -3.54 5.31 10.07
N THR A 34 -4.58 5.86 10.70
CA THR A 34 -4.47 7.11 11.45
C THR A 34 -3.52 6.95 12.63
N ILE A 35 -2.32 7.52 12.51
CA ILE A 35 -1.50 7.87 13.66
C ILE A 35 -2.31 8.88 14.46
N TYR A 36 -2.84 8.46 15.62
CA TYR A 36 -3.40 9.36 16.62
C TYR A 36 -2.27 10.28 17.08
N GLY A 37 -2.12 11.42 16.40
CA GLY A 37 -1.28 12.53 16.86
C GLY A 37 -1.79 12.96 18.23
N GLY A 38 -0.85 13.08 19.18
CA GLY A 38 -1.12 13.23 20.61
C GLY A 38 -2.22 14.22 20.93
N ASP A 39 -3.08 13.79 21.87
CA ASP A 39 -4.16 14.54 22.46
C ASP A 39 -3.73 15.95 22.92
N SER A 40 -4.67 16.87 22.77
CA SER A 40 -4.62 18.27 23.14
C SER A 40 -4.21 18.47 24.60
N ASP A 41 -2.90 18.60 24.86
CA ASP A 41 -2.30 19.39 25.97
C ASP A 41 -0.75 19.21 26.08
N VAL A 42 -0.06 18.80 25.01
CA VAL A 42 1.42 18.79 25.01
C VAL A 42 1.95 20.14 24.54
N SER A 43 2.00 21.08 25.50
CA SER A 43 3.05 22.10 25.71
C SER A 43 3.67 22.73 24.45
N ASP A 44 3.62 24.07 24.32
CA ASP A 44 4.14 24.96 23.25
C ASP A 44 5.44 24.60 22.49
N VAL A 45 6.22 23.61 22.94
CA VAL A 45 7.35 22.99 22.24
C VAL A 45 6.90 22.04 21.10
N GLY A 46 5.71 21.42 21.18
CA GLY A 46 5.18 20.47 20.18
C GLY A 46 4.74 21.12 18.87
N ASN A 47 4.09 22.29 18.94
CA ASN A 47 3.52 23.00 17.78
C ASN A 47 4.56 23.39 16.71
N ASN A 48 5.83 23.55 17.09
CA ASN A 48 6.92 23.85 16.15
C ASN A 48 7.54 22.59 15.53
N LEU A 49 7.19 21.40 16.02
CA LEU A 49 7.67 20.12 15.53
C LEU A 49 6.67 19.45 14.58
N ASP A 50 5.40 19.86 14.59
CA ASP A 50 4.37 19.42 13.64
C ASP A 50 4.81 19.47 12.17
N PRO A 51 5.51 20.51 11.69
CA PRO A 51 6.01 20.53 10.30
C PRO A 51 7.05 19.44 10.04
N LEU A 52 7.91 19.15 11.01
CA LEU A 52 8.94 18.10 10.91
C LEU A 52 8.31 16.71 10.94
N LEU A 53 7.32 16.52 11.81
CA LEU A 53 6.60 15.25 11.93
C LEU A 53 5.76 14.98 10.68
N ALA A 54 5.06 15.99 10.16
CA ALA A 54 4.32 15.92 8.90
C ALA A 54 5.25 15.64 7.70
N TYR A 55 6.43 16.25 7.66
CA TYR A 55 7.44 15.93 6.66
C TYR A 55 7.95 14.49 6.77
N GLY A 56 8.20 14.02 8.00
CA GLY A 56 8.62 12.64 8.28
C GLY A 56 7.59 11.60 7.83
N ILE A 57 6.31 11.83 8.11
CA ILE A 57 5.20 10.99 7.66
C ILE A 57 5.13 10.98 6.13
N LYS A 58 5.17 12.14 5.47
CA LYS A 58 5.16 12.24 4.00
C LYS A 58 6.34 11.54 3.34
N GLY A 59 7.52 11.59 3.96
CA GLY A 59 8.70 10.88 3.48
C GLY A 59 8.52 9.35 3.51
N GLN A 60 7.91 8.83 4.57
CA GLN A 60 7.60 7.40 4.68
C GLN A 60 6.50 6.96 3.70
N GLU A 61 5.44 7.76 3.55
CA GLU A 61 4.38 7.53 2.55
C GLU A 61 4.96 7.43 1.12
N PHE A 62 5.85 8.38 0.75
CA PHE A 62 6.52 8.35 -0.55
C PHE A 62 7.37 7.10 -0.74
N GLY A 63 8.11 6.68 0.30
CA GLY A 63 8.91 5.46 0.28
C GLY A 63 8.07 4.21 0.03
N LEU A 64 6.94 4.08 0.72
CA LEU A 64 6.02 2.96 0.56
C LEU A 64 5.39 2.94 -0.84
N LEU A 65 4.94 4.10 -1.34
CA LEU A 65 4.38 4.22 -2.69
C LEU A 65 5.41 3.88 -3.79
N ALA A 66 6.64 4.37 -3.66
CA ALA A 66 7.72 4.08 -4.61
C ALA A 66 8.09 2.59 -4.60
N PHE A 67 8.15 1.97 -3.41
CA PHE A 67 8.38 0.53 -3.28
C PHE A 67 7.25 -0.28 -3.94
N GLY A 68 5.98 0.06 -3.68
CA GLY A 68 4.82 -0.60 -4.29
C GLY A 68 4.82 -0.48 -5.82
N ALA A 69 5.12 0.71 -6.36
CA ALA A 69 5.23 0.93 -7.80
C ALA A 69 6.39 0.11 -8.42
N SER A 70 7.54 0.05 -7.76
CA SER A 70 8.70 -0.73 -8.20
C SER A 70 8.41 -2.24 -8.23
N LEU A 71 7.75 -2.75 -7.19
CA LEU A 71 7.34 -4.16 -7.11
C LEU A 71 6.34 -4.50 -8.24
N THR A 72 5.35 -3.64 -8.46
CA THR A 72 4.36 -3.80 -9.53
C THR A 72 5.03 -3.82 -10.90
N ALA A 73 5.96 -2.88 -11.16
CA ALA A 73 6.70 -2.84 -12.41
C ALA A 73 7.56 -4.10 -12.63
N HIS A 74 8.18 -4.63 -11.58
CA HIS A 74 8.95 -5.88 -11.67
C HIS A 74 8.06 -7.09 -11.96
N ILE A 75 6.91 -7.21 -11.30
CA ILE A 75 5.96 -8.29 -11.54
C ILE A 75 5.46 -8.23 -13.00
N VAL A 76 5.03 -7.05 -13.46
CA VAL A 76 4.56 -6.86 -14.85
C VAL A 76 5.64 -7.21 -15.87
N LYS A 77 6.89 -6.77 -15.66
CA LYS A 77 8.02 -7.14 -16.53
C LYS A 77 8.27 -8.64 -16.56
N SER A 78 8.21 -9.31 -15.42
CA SER A 78 8.42 -10.76 -15.32
C SER A 78 7.45 -11.59 -16.17
N TYR A 79 6.25 -11.08 -16.47
CA TYR A 79 5.28 -11.73 -17.36
C TYR A 79 5.38 -11.24 -18.82
N SER A 80 6.05 -10.12 -19.06
CA SER A 80 6.24 -9.54 -20.40
C SER A 80 7.50 -10.08 -21.10
N ASP A 81 8.44 -10.70 -20.38
CA ASP A 81 9.60 -11.40 -20.96
C ASP A 81 9.20 -12.77 -21.54
N ALA A 82 8.16 -12.78 -22.37
CA ALA A 82 7.70 -13.93 -23.14
C ALA A 82 7.82 -13.64 -24.64
N ASP A 83 9.04 -13.36 -25.13
CA ASP A 83 9.55 -13.84 -26.43
C ASP A 83 10.95 -13.28 -26.73
N ALA A 84 11.97 -14.12 -26.54
CA ALA A 84 13.25 -14.02 -27.23
C ALA A 84 13.82 -15.42 -27.51
N PHE A 85 12.94 -16.38 -27.83
CA PHE A 85 13.33 -17.70 -28.30
C PHE A 85 12.62 -18.01 -29.63
N LEU A 86 13.11 -17.37 -30.70
CA LEU A 86 12.98 -17.82 -32.08
C LEU A 86 14.37 -17.84 -32.71
#